data_AF-A0A0P9DF08-F1
#
_entry.id   AF-A0A0P9DF08-F1
#
_cell.length_a   1.000
_cell.length_b   1.000
_cell.length_c   1.000
_cell.angle_alpha   90.00
_cell.angle_beta   90.00
_cell.angle_gamma   90.00
#
_symmetry.space_group_name_H-M   'P 1'
#
loop_
_entity.id
_entity.type
_entity.pdbx_description
1 polymer ?
#
loop_
_entity_poly.entity_id
_entity_poly.type
_entity_poly.pdbx_seq_one_letter_code
_entity_poly.pdbx_strand_id
1 'polypeptide(L)'
;MLQQDLAFIKNVKMEDIPWQRLISSYGRAAAFPQWFHAIAHGDVEAMGHAAERLGEELEHQSTLWHATPFGVIFAMRMLGEAANDSVKQELSEPKRERLNALIVAMLNMCQPIAVACADTLGHVVDMEPFSSITDLLHENELWPEDEEEDEERWEDDPVSDQTFYSFVYYTAQILLLYKEDIRKLCDSVREEVRDAAGELYVVIESIGVGG
;
A
#
# COMPACT_ATOMS: atom_id res chain seq x y z
N MET A 1 11.81 -9.61 7.65
CA MET A 1 11.97 -9.42 6.19
C MET A 1 13.36 -9.81 5.72
N LEU A 2 13.48 -10.53 4.59
CA LEU A 2 14.76 -10.95 4.01
C LEU A 2 15.44 -9.81 3.22
N GLN A 3 16.75 -9.92 2.98
CA GLN A 3 17.50 -8.93 2.18
C GLN A 3 16.98 -8.83 0.74
N GLN A 4 16.53 -9.94 0.16
CA GLN A 4 15.97 -9.97 -1.19
C GLN A 4 14.63 -9.21 -1.27
N ASP A 5 13.76 -9.36 -0.27
CA ASP A 5 12.49 -8.63 -0.21
C ASP A 5 12.75 -7.13 -0.07
N LEU A 6 13.72 -6.74 0.76
CA LEU A 6 14.14 -5.33 0.88
C LEU A 6 14.67 -4.78 -0.44
N ALA A 7 15.43 -5.58 -1.19
CA ALA A 7 15.92 -5.16 -2.51
C ALA A 7 14.76 -5.02 -3.51
N PHE A 8 13.80 -5.94 -3.51
CA PHE A 8 12.59 -5.86 -4.32
C PHE A 8 11.76 -4.62 -3.97
N ILE A 9 11.41 -4.44 -2.70
CA ILE A 9 10.61 -3.31 -2.19
C ILE A 9 11.28 -1.96 -2.46
N LYS A 10 12.59 -1.88 -2.62
CA LYS A 10 13.29 -0.64 -2.98
C LYS A 10 13.41 -0.39 -4.48
N ASN A 11 13.50 -1.44 -5.29
CA ASN A 11 13.93 -1.32 -6.69
C ASN A 11 12.89 -1.75 -7.72
N VAL A 12 11.84 -2.50 -7.36
CA VAL A 12 10.80 -2.92 -8.32
C VAL A 12 10.15 -1.70 -8.97
N LYS A 13 9.94 -1.75 -10.29
CA LYS A 13 9.30 -0.66 -11.03
C LYS A 13 7.82 -0.95 -11.27
N MET A 14 7.08 0.11 -11.59
CA MET A 14 5.64 0.02 -11.84
C MET A 14 5.34 -0.94 -13.00
N GLU A 15 6.19 -0.94 -14.04
CA GLU A 15 6.08 -1.80 -15.21
C GLU A 15 6.47 -3.28 -14.96
N ASP A 16 7.16 -3.57 -13.85
CA ASP A 16 7.60 -4.92 -13.51
C ASP A 16 6.49 -5.71 -12.76
N ILE A 17 5.41 -5.05 -12.35
CA ILE A 17 4.29 -5.67 -11.65
C ILE A 17 3.20 -6.07 -12.67
N PRO A 18 2.72 -7.32 -12.66
CA PRO A 18 1.68 -7.79 -13.57
C PRO A 18 0.30 -7.33 -13.11
N TRP A 19 0.04 -6.01 -13.10
CA TRP A 19 -1.19 -5.41 -12.56
C TRP A 19 -2.49 -6.00 -13.13
N GLN A 20 -2.47 -6.38 -14.42
CA GLN A 20 -3.59 -7.02 -15.10
C GLN A 20 -3.92 -8.40 -14.54
N ARG A 21 -3.03 -9.02 -13.76
CA ARG A 21 -3.17 -10.38 -13.20
C ARG A 21 -3.29 -10.39 -11.68
N LEU A 22 -3.27 -9.22 -11.05
CA LEU A 22 -3.43 -9.05 -9.61
C LEU A 22 -4.85 -8.59 -9.29
N ILE A 23 -5.41 -9.20 -8.26
CA ILE A 23 -6.76 -8.97 -7.80
C ILE A 23 -6.82 -7.70 -6.93
N SER A 24 -7.87 -6.92 -7.11
CA SER A 24 -8.26 -5.75 -6.31
C SER A 24 -9.75 -5.84 -5.93
N SER A 25 -10.25 -4.91 -5.12
CA SER A 25 -11.64 -4.98 -4.61
C SER A 25 -12.74 -5.03 -5.68
N TYR A 26 -12.49 -4.47 -6.86
CA TYR A 26 -13.46 -4.40 -7.95
C TYR A 26 -12.99 -5.11 -9.23
N GLY A 27 -12.10 -6.10 -9.12
CA GLY A 27 -11.62 -6.89 -10.25
C GLY A 27 -10.10 -7.00 -10.27
N ARG A 28 -9.49 -6.51 -11.35
CA ARG A 28 -8.04 -6.54 -11.57
C ARG A 28 -7.44 -5.16 -11.34
N ALA A 29 -6.20 -5.11 -10.87
CA ALA A 29 -5.47 -3.87 -10.57
C ALA A 29 -4.94 -3.12 -11.81
N ALA A 30 -5.48 -3.41 -12.99
CA ALA A 30 -5.12 -2.87 -14.30
C ALA A 30 -4.91 -1.35 -14.34
N ALA A 31 -5.74 -0.60 -13.59
CA ALA A 31 -5.75 0.86 -13.57
C ALA A 31 -4.71 1.49 -12.63
N PHE A 32 -4.05 0.71 -11.77
CA PHE A 32 -3.15 1.24 -10.74
C PHE A 32 -2.02 2.13 -11.30
N PRO A 33 -1.32 1.74 -12.40
CA PRO A 33 -0.32 2.62 -13.00
C PRO A 33 -0.85 4.00 -13.40
N GLN A 34 -2.10 4.08 -13.88
CA GLN A 34 -2.74 5.34 -14.25
C GLN A 34 -3.02 6.20 -13.01
N TRP A 35 -3.50 5.60 -11.92
CA TRP A 35 -3.75 6.32 -10.67
C TRP A 35 -2.46 6.81 -10.04
N PHE A 36 -1.42 5.98 -9.96
CA PHE A 36 -0.10 6.44 -9.49
C PHE A 36 0.47 7.58 -10.34
N HIS A 37 0.28 7.53 -11.66
CA HIS A 37 0.66 8.63 -12.54
C HIS A 37 -0.09 9.92 -12.19
N ALA A 38 -1.40 9.85 -11.95
CA ALA A 38 -2.22 10.99 -11.54
C ALA A 38 -1.82 11.52 -10.13
N ILE A 39 -1.48 10.64 -9.19
CA ILE A 39 -1.00 11.04 -7.86
C ILE A 39 0.33 11.80 -7.97
N ALA A 40 1.25 11.33 -8.82
CA ALA A 40 2.57 11.94 -8.99
C ALA A 40 2.53 13.27 -9.77
N HIS A 41 1.68 13.39 -10.80
CA HIS A 41 1.76 14.49 -11.78
C HIS A 41 0.49 15.34 -11.88
N GLY A 42 -0.63 14.89 -11.32
CA GLY A 42 -1.89 15.62 -11.33
C GLY A 42 -1.86 16.87 -10.46
N ASP A 43 -2.87 17.72 -10.62
CA ASP A 43 -3.19 18.74 -9.62
C ASP A 43 -3.74 18.10 -8.33
N VAL A 44 -4.02 18.91 -7.32
CA VAL A 44 -4.46 18.41 -6.01
C VAL A 44 -5.79 17.64 -6.10
N GLU A 45 -6.68 18.04 -6.99
CA GLU A 45 -7.98 17.39 -7.20
C GLU A 45 -7.80 16.01 -7.86
N ALA A 46 -7.08 15.94 -8.98
CA ALA A 46 -6.81 14.69 -9.67
C ALA A 46 -5.99 13.71 -8.81
N MET A 47 -5.03 14.24 -8.04
CA MET A 47 -4.25 13.46 -7.09
C MET A 47 -5.12 12.88 -5.97
N GLY A 48 -5.98 13.70 -5.38
CA GLY A 48 -6.90 13.28 -4.31
C GLY A 48 -7.86 12.19 -4.79
N HIS A 49 -8.50 12.38 -5.94
CA HIS A 49 -9.41 11.39 -6.52
C HIS A 49 -8.69 10.07 -6.86
N ALA A 50 -7.48 10.14 -7.43
CA ALA A 50 -6.71 8.94 -7.73
C ALA A 50 -6.26 8.20 -6.47
N ALA A 51 -5.89 8.90 -5.39
CA ALA A 51 -5.53 8.29 -4.12
C ALA A 51 -6.72 7.63 -3.41
N GLU A 52 -7.90 8.26 -3.45
CA GLU A 52 -9.14 7.68 -2.91
C GLU A 52 -9.51 6.39 -3.65
N ARG A 53 -9.56 6.43 -4.99
CA ARG A 53 -9.86 5.27 -5.83
C ARG A 53 -8.87 4.13 -5.62
N LEU A 54 -7.59 4.45 -5.53
CA LEU A 54 -6.55 3.47 -5.23
C LEU A 54 -6.75 2.87 -3.84
N GLY A 55 -7.07 3.67 -2.83
CA GLY A 55 -7.37 3.18 -1.48
C GLY A 55 -8.49 2.16 -1.44
N GLU A 56 -9.63 2.47 -2.10
CA GLU A 56 -10.78 1.56 -2.20
C GLU A 56 -10.46 0.23 -2.90
N GLU A 57 -9.45 0.19 -3.75
CA GLU A 57 -9.03 -0.98 -4.52
C GLU A 57 -7.96 -1.81 -3.79
N LEU A 58 -7.18 -1.17 -2.93
CA LEU A 58 -6.19 -1.79 -2.05
C LEU A 58 -6.82 -2.37 -0.77
N GLU A 59 -7.93 -1.79 -0.31
CA GLU A 59 -8.68 -2.26 0.85
C GLU A 59 -10.16 -1.94 0.65
N HIS A 60 -11.01 -2.91 0.97
CA HIS A 60 -12.45 -2.68 1.03
C HIS A 60 -13.08 -3.51 2.15
N GLN A 61 -13.85 -2.86 3.03
CA GLN A 61 -14.56 -3.50 4.15
C GLN A 61 -13.66 -4.40 5.01
N SER A 62 -12.51 -3.86 5.43
CA SER A 62 -11.48 -4.53 6.22
C SER A 62 -10.79 -5.72 5.53
N THR A 63 -10.95 -5.86 4.21
CA THR A 63 -10.32 -6.92 3.41
C THR A 63 -9.25 -6.34 2.50
N LEU A 64 -8.05 -6.92 2.55
CA LEU A 64 -6.96 -6.62 1.63
C LEU A 64 -6.99 -7.55 0.41
N TRP A 65 -6.32 -7.13 -0.66
CA TRP A 65 -6.32 -7.81 -1.94
C TRP A 65 -4.91 -8.15 -2.39
N HIS A 66 -4.80 -9.03 -3.40
CA HIS A 66 -3.51 -9.50 -3.90
C HIS A 66 -2.62 -8.36 -4.41
N ALA A 67 -3.22 -7.31 -4.97
CA ALA A 67 -2.51 -6.11 -5.42
C ALA A 67 -2.01 -5.20 -4.26
N THR A 68 -2.53 -5.36 -3.04
CA THR A 68 -2.28 -4.46 -1.90
C THR A 68 -0.82 -4.25 -1.54
N PRO A 69 -0.01 -5.30 -1.29
CA PRO A 69 1.40 -5.09 -0.91
C PRO A 69 2.15 -4.32 -2.01
N PHE A 70 1.85 -4.57 -3.28
CA PHE A 70 2.51 -3.89 -4.39
C PHE A 70 2.11 -2.42 -4.51
N GLY A 71 0.82 -2.09 -4.34
CA GLY A 71 0.38 -0.69 -4.30
C GLY A 71 1.00 0.06 -3.11
N VAL A 72 1.06 -0.57 -1.94
CA VAL A 72 1.65 0.02 -0.73
C VAL A 72 3.15 0.27 -0.88
N ILE A 73 3.89 -0.55 -1.64
CA ILE A 73 5.30 -0.26 -1.98
C ILE A 73 5.44 1.13 -2.61
N PHE A 74 4.65 1.42 -3.66
CA PHE A 74 4.76 2.68 -4.38
C PHE A 74 4.23 3.86 -3.55
N ALA A 75 3.13 3.67 -2.84
CA ALA A 75 2.57 4.66 -1.93
C ALA A 75 3.60 5.10 -0.86
N MET A 76 4.26 4.13 -0.22
CA MET A 76 5.22 4.41 0.83
C MET A 76 6.53 4.99 0.30
N ARG A 77 6.98 4.60 -0.90
CA ARG A 77 8.10 5.29 -1.56
C ARG A 77 7.79 6.76 -1.83
N MET A 78 6.60 7.06 -2.37
CA MET A 78 6.16 8.45 -2.59
C MET A 78 6.07 9.24 -1.28
N LEU A 79 5.54 8.63 -0.22
CA LEU A 79 5.51 9.23 1.12
C LEU A 79 6.93 9.51 1.64
N GLY A 80 7.84 8.53 1.56
CA GLY A 80 9.22 8.66 2.03
C GLY A 80 10.00 9.75 1.26
N GLU A 81 9.80 9.85 -0.05
CA GLU A 81 10.34 10.95 -0.85
C GLU A 81 9.75 12.30 -0.41
N ALA A 82 8.43 12.39 -0.28
CA ALA A 82 7.75 13.61 0.12
C ALA A 82 8.11 14.09 1.53
N ALA A 83 8.24 13.16 2.49
CA ALA A 83 8.66 13.45 3.86
C ALA A 83 10.12 13.93 3.92
N ASN A 84 10.99 13.40 3.05
CA ASN A 84 12.36 13.88 2.96
C ASN A 84 12.44 15.28 2.33
N ASP A 85 11.60 15.58 1.34
CA ASP A 85 11.57 16.90 0.68
C ASP A 85 10.97 17.99 1.56
N SER A 86 9.95 17.67 2.37
CA SER A 86 9.34 18.62 3.32
C SER A 86 10.34 19.12 4.37
N VAL A 87 11.30 18.29 4.76
CA VAL A 87 12.39 18.62 5.69
C VAL A 87 13.52 19.43 5.02
N LYS A 88 13.69 19.32 3.70
CA LYS A 88 14.89 19.81 3.01
C LYS A 88 14.83 21.25 2.46
N GLN A 89 13.68 21.87 2.15
CA GLN A 89 13.69 23.07 1.27
C GLN A 89 12.66 24.22 1.46
N GLU A 90 13.11 25.40 0.97
CA GLU A 90 12.36 26.61 0.60
C GLU A 90 11.44 26.37 -0.62
N LEU A 91 10.39 25.55 -0.47
CA LEU A 91 9.36 25.42 -1.50
C LEU A 91 8.47 26.67 -1.57
N SER A 92 8.06 27.05 -2.79
CA SER A 92 6.98 28.02 -2.99
C SER A 92 5.68 27.49 -2.36
N GLU A 93 4.85 28.37 -1.80
CA GLU A 93 3.60 27.97 -1.11
C GLU A 93 2.72 26.97 -1.90
N PRO A 94 2.47 27.13 -3.22
CA PRO A 94 1.68 26.14 -3.96
C PRO A 94 2.31 24.74 -4.01
N LYS A 95 3.64 24.65 -4.09
CA LYS A 95 4.37 23.37 -4.07
C LYS A 95 4.34 22.73 -2.70
N ARG A 96 4.47 23.54 -1.65
CA ARG A 96 4.36 23.10 -0.25
C ARG A 96 2.96 22.54 0.02
N GLU A 97 1.93 23.24 -0.44
CA GLU A 97 0.54 22.80 -0.29
C GLU A 97 0.30 21.46 -1.00
N ARG A 98 0.71 21.33 -2.25
CA ARG A 98 0.61 20.06 -2.97
C ARG A 98 1.39 18.94 -2.28
N LEU A 99 2.57 19.22 -1.75
CA LEU A 99 3.39 18.23 -1.03
C LEU A 99 2.69 17.74 0.25
N ASN A 100 2.12 18.65 1.04
CA ASN A 100 1.36 18.29 2.23
C ASN A 100 0.12 17.47 1.87
N ALA A 101 -0.61 17.87 0.83
CA ALA A 101 -1.77 17.12 0.35
C ALA A 101 -1.41 15.71 -0.12
N LEU A 102 -0.24 15.53 -0.79
CA LEU A 102 0.27 14.22 -1.16
C LEU A 102 0.55 13.35 0.09
N ILE A 103 1.23 13.93 1.08
CA ILE A 103 1.54 13.25 2.33
C ILE A 103 0.25 12.79 3.03
N VAL A 104 -0.72 13.69 3.19
CA VAL A 104 -2.02 13.36 3.81
C VAL A 104 -2.76 12.28 3.02
N ALA A 105 -2.78 12.36 1.69
CA ALA A 105 -3.41 11.36 0.85
C ALA A 105 -2.80 9.96 1.03
N MET A 106 -1.46 9.86 1.08
CA MET A 106 -0.78 8.57 1.32
C MET A 106 -1.02 8.02 2.73
N LEU A 107 -1.01 8.90 3.75
CA LEU A 107 -1.28 8.50 5.14
C LEU A 107 -2.71 7.99 5.31
N ASN A 108 -3.70 8.74 4.80
CA ASN A 108 -5.12 8.38 4.89
C ASN A 108 -5.43 7.10 4.11
N MET A 109 -4.83 6.92 2.93
CA MET A 109 -4.98 5.68 2.15
C MET A 109 -4.41 4.47 2.90
N CYS A 110 -3.29 4.63 3.60
CA CYS A 110 -2.65 3.53 4.33
C CYS A 110 -3.26 3.26 5.71
N GLN A 111 -4.05 4.18 6.27
CA GLN A 111 -4.70 3.99 7.58
C GLN A 111 -5.60 2.74 7.63
N PRO A 112 -6.60 2.56 6.75
CA PRO A 112 -7.48 1.39 6.82
C PRO A 112 -6.74 0.11 6.45
N ILE A 113 -5.75 0.21 5.56
CA ILE A 113 -4.86 -0.91 5.22
C ILE A 113 -4.09 -1.40 6.45
N ALA A 114 -3.54 -0.46 7.25
CA ALA A 114 -2.82 -0.80 8.47
C ALA A 114 -3.75 -1.42 9.52
N VAL A 115 -5.00 -0.95 9.62
CA VAL A 115 -6.01 -1.53 10.52
C VAL A 115 -6.32 -2.96 10.11
N ALA A 116 -6.60 -3.21 8.83
CA ALA A 116 -6.85 -4.56 8.31
C ALA A 116 -5.66 -5.50 8.54
N CYS A 117 -4.43 -5.00 8.40
CA CYS A 117 -3.22 -5.74 8.77
C CYS A 117 -3.18 -6.10 10.26
N ALA A 118 -3.41 -5.12 11.14
CA ALA A 118 -3.37 -5.31 12.59
C ALA A 118 -4.45 -6.29 13.07
N ASP A 119 -5.66 -6.19 12.51
CA ASP A 119 -6.77 -7.08 12.83
C ASP A 119 -6.45 -8.51 12.40
N THR A 120 -6.05 -8.71 11.14
CA THR A 120 -5.76 -10.04 10.59
C THR A 120 -4.57 -10.72 11.30
N LEU A 121 -3.48 -9.98 11.53
CA LEU A 121 -2.26 -10.52 12.15
C LEU A 121 -2.36 -10.63 13.67
N GLY A 122 -3.29 -9.91 14.31
CA GLY A 122 -3.55 -10.01 15.74
C GLY A 122 -4.27 -11.31 16.14
N HIS A 123 -4.84 -12.03 15.19
CA HIS A 123 -5.43 -13.34 15.40
C HIS A 123 -4.36 -14.45 15.35
N VAL A 124 -4.44 -15.40 16.28
CA VAL A 124 -3.56 -16.59 16.25
C VAL A 124 -4.00 -17.48 15.09
N VAL A 125 -3.21 -17.46 14.01
CA VAL A 125 -3.39 -18.33 12.84
C VAL A 125 -2.16 -19.23 12.74
N ASP A 126 -2.36 -20.54 12.59
CA ASP A 126 -1.28 -21.51 12.31
C ASP A 126 -0.96 -21.50 10.81
N MET A 127 -0.42 -20.37 10.34
CA MET A 127 -0.10 -20.15 8.93
C MET A 127 1.19 -19.34 8.80
N GLU A 128 2.10 -19.84 7.96
CA GLU A 128 3.32 -19.12 7.61
C GLU A 128 3.14 -18.39 6.28
N PRO A 129 3.64 -17.15 6.16
CA PRO A 129 3.61 -16.46 4.89
C PRO A 129 4.57 -17.15 3.92
N PHE A 130 4.46 -16.83 2.63
CA PHE A 130 5.46 -17.20 1.65
C PHE A 130 6.86 -16.72 2.06
N SER A 131 7.88 -17.38 1.51
CA SER A 131 9.28 -17.09 1.88
C SER A 131 9.75 -15.75 1.34
N SER A 132 9.20 -15.30 0.21
CA SER A 132 9.47 -14.00 -0.38
C SER A 132 8.20 -13.31 -0.87
N ILE A 133 8.20 -11.98 -0.85
CA ILE A 133 7.13 -11.18 -1.47
C ILE A 133 7.03 -11.46 -2.98
N THR A 134 8.12 -11.86 -3.63
CA THR A 134 8.10 -12.20 -5.05
C THR A 134 7.36 -13.50 -5.34
N ASP A 135 7.17 -14.36 -4.33
CA ASP A 135 6.41 -15.60 -4.50
C ASP A 135 4.94 -15.30 -4.80
N LEU A 136 4.42 -14.15 -4.34
CA LEU A 136 3.09 -13.64 -4.71
C LEU A 136 2.97 -13.29 -6.20
N LEU A 137 4.08 -13.25 -6.94
CA LEU A 137 4.12 -13.00 -8.39
C LEU A 137 4.43 -14.26 -9.20
N HIS A 138 4.46 -15.43 -8.56
CA HIS A 138 4.62 -16.69 -9.28
C HIS A 138 3.37 -17.03 -10.09
N GLU A 139 3.56 -17.74 -11.21
CA GLU A 139 2.50 -18.06 -12.17
C GLU A 139 1.30 -18.76 -11.53
N ASN A 140 1.51 -19.58 -10.52
CA ASN A 140 0.45 -20.32 -9.82
C ASN A 140 -0.36 -19.44 -8.84
N GLU A 141 0.12 -18.25 -8.52
CA GLU A 141 -0.57 -17.28 -7.66
C GLU A 141 -1.30 -16.21 -8.47
N LEU A 142 -0.94 -16.02 -9.74
CA LEU A 142 -1.50 -14.98 -10.60
C LEU A 142 -2.76 -15.48 -11.31
N TRP A 143 -3.74 -14.58 -11.49
CA TRP A 143 -4.86 -14.85 -12.38
C TRP A 143 -4.39 -15.04 -13.83
N PRO A 144 -5.05 -15.87 -14.66
CA PRO A 144 -4.69 -16.00 -16.06
C PRO A 144 -4.75 -14.66 -16.80
N GLU A 145 -4.03 -14.58 -17.93
CA GLU A 145 -4.15 -13.42 -18.83
C GLU A 145 -5.54 -13.33 -19.48
N ASP A 146 -6.22 -14.47 -19.64
CA ASP A 146 -7.59 -14.55 -20.10
C ASP A 146 -8.56 -14.17 -18.97
N GLU A 147 -9.48 -13.24 -19.27
CA GLU A 147 -10.46 -12.69 -18.33
C GLU A 147 -11.84 -13.36 -18.47
N GLU A 148 -12.03 -14.27 -19.45
CA GLU A 148 -13.33 -14.89 -19.73
C GLU A 148 -13.93 -15.65 -18.52
N GLU A 149 -13.07 -16.18 -17.63
CA GLU A 149 -13.48 -16.96 -16.46
C GLU A 149 -13.39 -16.17 -15.13
N ASP A 150 -13.22 -14.84 -15.17
CA ASP A 150 -13.01 -14.03 -13.97
C ASP A 150 -14.17 -14.11 -12.98
N GLU A 151 -15.41 -14.09 -13.48
CA GLU A 151 -16.61 -14.19 -12.63
C GLU A 151 -16.65 -15.52 -11.88
N GLU A 152 -16.33 -16.64 -12.55
CA GLU A 152 -16.30 -17.96 -11.92
C GLU A 152 -15.16 -18.07 -10.89
N ARG A 153 -13.99 -17.50 -11.19
CA ARG A 153 -12.84 -17.43 -10.26
C ARG A 153 -13.13 -16.56 -9.05
N TRP A 154 -13.89 -15.48 -9.23
CA TRP A 154 -14.34 -14.63 -8.13
C TRP A 154 -15.27 -15.37 -7.16
N GLU A 155 -16.09 -16.29 -7.68
CA GLU A 155 -17.01 -17.10 -6.86
C GLU A 155 -16.34 -18.30 -6.18
N ASP A 156 -15.30 -18.89 -6.79
CA ASP A 156 -14.60 -20.10 -6.32
C ASP A 156 -13.29 -19.80 -5.58
N ASP A 157 -13.35 -18.91 -4.59
CA ASP A 157 -12.23 -18.49 -3.73
C ASP A 157 -11.01 -17.96 -4.53
N PRO A 158 -10.92 -16.64 -4.76
CA PRO A 158 -10.06 -16.05 -5.77
C PRO A 158 -8.55 -16.24 -5.52
N VAL A 159 -8.15 -16.58 -4.30
CA VAL A 159 -6.78 -16.85 -3.85
C VAL A 159 -6.78 -17.89 -2.73
N SER A 160 -5.67 -18.61 -2.53
CA SER A 160 -5.56 -19.50 -1.37
C SER A 160 -5.43 -18.72 -0.05
N ASP A 161 -5.81 -19.35 1.07
CA ASP A 161 -5.59 -18.81 2.42
C ASP A 161 -4.12 -18.38 2.66
N GLN A 162 -3.16 -19.18 2.16
CA GLN A 162 -1.74 -18.86 2.32
C GLN A 162 -1.35 -17.63 1.49
N THR A 163 -1.88 -17.48 0.28
CA THR A 163 -1.69 -16.29 -0.57
C THR A 163 -2.27 -15.06 0.12
N PHE A 164 -3.49 -15.16 0.65
CA PHE A 164 -4.15 -14.11 1.43
C PHE A 164 -3.29 -13.68 2.62
N TYR A 165 -2.92 -14.63 3.48
CA TYR A 165 -2.09 -14.34 4.65
C TYR A 165 -0.75 -13.72 4.26
N SER A 166 -0.14 -14.18 3.17
CA SER A 166 1.14 -13.66 2.68
C SER A 166 1.05 -12.20 2.24
N PHE A 167 0.03 -11.80 1.49
CA PHE A 167 -0.07 -10.39 1.07
C PHE A 167 -0.41 -9.46 2.24
N VAL A 168 -1.16 -9.94 3.25
CA VAL A 168 -1.39 -9.18 4.49
C VAL A 168 -0.08 -9.01 5.25
N TYR A 169 0.67 -10.10 5.46
CA TYR A 169 1.96 -10.10 6.12
C TYR A 169 2.93 -9.12 5.44
N TYR A 170 3.12 -9.23 4.13
CA TYR A 170 4.06 -8.36 3.42
C TYR A 170 3.61 -6.90 3.40
N THR A 171 2.31 -6.62 3.30
CA THR A 171 1.77 -5.26 3.45
C THR A 171 2.15 -4.65 4.79
N ALA A 172 1.94 -5.39 5.89
CA ALA A 172 2.32 -4.97 7.23
C ALA A 172 3.84 -4.73 7.36
N GLN A 173 4.65 -5.62 6.80
CA GLN A 173 6.10 -5.44 6.81
C GLN A 173 6.53 -4.19 6.03
N ILE A 174 5.90 -3.87 4.89
CA ILE A 174 6.18 -2.65 4.14
C ILE A 174 5.83 -1.41 4.98
N LEU A 175 4.67 -1.37 5.64
CA LEU A 175 4.30 -0.26 6.53
C LEU A 175 5.32 -0.08 7.67
N LEU A 176 5.75 -1.17 8.30
CA LEU A 176 6.77 -1.15 9.36
C LEU A 176 8.12 -0.62 8.88
N LEU A 177 8.50 -0.82 7.61
CA LEU A 177 9.74 -0.27 7.06
C LEU A 177 9.75 1.26 7.03
N TYR A 178 8.59 1.90 6.88
CA TYR A 178 8.44 3.35 6.82
C TYR A 178 8.01 3.96 8.16
N LYS A 179 7.95 3.16 9.24
CA LYS A 179 7.55 3.58 10.58
C LYS A 179 8.27 4.84 11.06
N GLU A 180 9.58 4.92 10.87
CA GLU A 180 10.37 6.09 11.30
C GLU A 180 10.09 7.35 10.48
N ASP A 181 9.77 7.20 9.19
CA ASP A 181 9.40 8.35 8.37
C ASP A 181 8.01 8.87 8.75
N ILE A 182 7.07 7.98 9.05
CA ILE A 182 5.74 8.31 9.58
C ILE A 182 5.88 8.97 10.97
N ARG A 183 6.73 8.44 11.85
CA ARG A 183 7.00 9.03 13.18
C ARG A 183 7.45 10.49 13.10
N LYS A 184 8.33 10.81 12.15
CA LYS A 184 8.80 12.20 11.96
C LYS A 184 7.66 13.13 11.52
N LEU A 185 6.70 12.63 10.75
CA LEU A 185 5.54 13.40 10.31
C LEU A 185 4.58 13.72 11.46
N CYS A 186 4.58 12.94 12.54
CA CYS A 186 3.87 13.29 13.78
C CYS A 186 4.40 14.59 14.44
N ASP A 187 5.60 15.02 14.09
CA ASP A 187 6.19 16.28 14.56
C ASP A 187 5.93 17.45 13.57
N SER A 188 5.07 17.25 12.56
CA SER A 188 4.78 18.26 11.54
C SER A 188 4.10 19.51 12.11
N VAL A 189 4.48 20.67 11.57
CA VAL A 189 3.85 21.96 11.87
C VAL A 189 2.48 22.10 11.20
N ARG A 190 2.19 21.29 10.17
CA ARG A 190 0.88 21.24 9.52
C ARG A 190 -0.01 20.25 10.25
N GLU A 191 -1.09 20.75 10.81
CA GLU A 191 -2.04 19.98 11.63
C GLU A 191 -2.57 18.74 10.89
N GLU A 192 -3.06 18.91 9.67
CA GLU A 192 -3.58 17.81 8.83
C GLU A 192 -2.57 16.67 8.63
N VAL A 193 -1.29 17.01 8.41
CA VAL A 193 -0.21 16.02 8.24
C VAL A 193 0.07 15.32 9.57
N ARG A 194 0.16 16.08 10.66
CA ARG A 194 0.43 15.54 11.99
C ARG A 194 -0.67 14.60 12.44
N ASP A 195 -1.93 14.97 12.23
CA ASP A 195 -3.08 14.21 12.68
C ASP A 195 -3.19 12.89 11.90
N ALA A 196 -3.11 12.95 10.56
CA ALA A 196 -3.09 11.75 9.72
C ALA A 196 -1.90 10.82 10.03
N ALA A 197 -0.71 11.39 10.29
CA ALA A 197 0.46 10.62 10.66
C ALA A 197 0.29 9.96 12.04
N GLY A 198 -0.27 10.69 13.01
CA GLY A 198 -0.55 10.19 14.35
C GLY A 198 -1.53 9.01 14.34
N GLU A 199 -2.61 9.12 13.57
CA GLU A 199 -3.60 8.05 13.40
C GLU A 199 -2.97 6.78 12.82
N LEU A 200 -2.22 6.89 11.71
CA LEU A 200 -1.55 5.75 11.10
C LEU A 200 -0.45 5.17 12.02
N TYR A 201 0.31 6.02 12.70
CA TYR A 201 1.43 5.59 13.55
C TYR A 201 0.97 4.72 14.71
N VAL A 202 -0.15 5.05 15.35
CA VAL A 202 -0.73 4.26 16.44
C VAL A 202 -1.06 2.83 15.98
N VAL A 203 -1.59 2.68 14.76
CA VAL A 203 -1.91 1.37 14.20
C VAL A 203 -0.64 0.60 13.83
N ILE A 204 0.36 1.26 13.23
CA ILE A 204 1.65 0.62 12.91
C ILE A 204 2.38 0.12 14.17
N GLU A 205 2.26 0.83 15.30
CA GLU A 205 2.80 0.37 16.58
C GLU A 205 2.13 -0.93 17.05
N SER A 206 0.82 -1.10 16.87
CA SER A 206 0.13 -2.32 17.31
C SER A 206 0.52 -3.55 16.50
N ILE A 207 0.80 -3.40 15.20
CA ILE A 207 1.30 -4.47 14.33
C ILE A 207 2.64 -5.02 14.88
N GLY A 208 3.56 -4.14 15.30
CA GLY A 208 4.90 -4.51 15.74
C GLY A 208 4.99 -5.19 17.12
N VAL A 209 3.91 -5.17 17.91
CA VAL A 209 3.86 -5.75 19.27
C VAL A 209 3.33 -7.20 19.25
N GLY A 210 2.76 -7.65 18.13
CA GLY A 210 2.12 -8.97 17.99
C GLY A 210 2.98 -10.09 17.38
N GLY A 211 4.28 -9.86 17.12
CA GLY A 211 5.19 -10.83 16.49
C GLY A 211 6.25 -11.40 17.43
#